data_AF-A0AA96RMW8-F1
#
_entry.id   AF-A0AA96RMW8-F1
#
_cell.length_a   1.000
_cell.length_b   1.000
_cell.length_c   1.000
_cell.angle_alpha   90.00
_cell.angle_beta   90.00
_cell.angle_gamma   90.00
#
_symmetry.space_group_name_H-M   'P 1'
#
loop_
_entity.id
_entity.type
_entity.pdbx_description
1 polymer ?
#
loop_
_entity_poly.entity_id
_entity_poly.type
_entity_poly.pdbx_seq_one_letter_code
_entity_poly.pdbx_strand_id
1 'polypeptide(L)'
;MAAKQNQEVKQPWIPKKERIWVFGAMAVSAIYVMWQLWSLFHLPSSTWHNRRFEHTFKDYGSNARIALFVVLANYVLAFLIKQRIWGRLAHLKKGLVVLLRYVKKYHTSIAILAIALIVLHTVAVFMYGFKWDFNNISGLLALVVLLPVPISGMFRYRRLDKKWHMRCGLAFAVLFLIHAFL
;
A
#
# COMPACT_ATOMS: atom_id res chain seq x y z
N MET A 1 23.93 33.47 31.80
CA MET A 1 22.81 32.59 31.41
C MET A 1 22.93 32.29 29.92
N ALA A 2 23.42 31.10 29.54
CA ALA A 2 23.58 30.72 28.13
C ALA A 2 22.32 30.02 27.64
N ALA A 3 21.67 30.61 26.64
CA ALA A 3 20.49 30.04 25.99
C ALA A 3 20.89 28.76 25.23
N LYS A 4 20.34 27.62 25.65
CA LYS A 4 20.37 26.37 24.89
C LYS A 4 19.57 26.58 23.59
N GLN A 5 20.26 26.86 22.49
CA GLN A 5 19.69 26.73 21.17
C GLN A 5 19.30 25.26 20.97
N ASN A 6 17.99 24.98 21.04
CA ASN A 6 17.41 23.74 20.57
C ASN A 6 17.69 23.63 19.07
N GLN A 7 18.77 22.94 18.71
CA GLN A 7 18.96 22.48 17.35
C GLN A 7 17.83 21.49 17.05
N GLU A 8 16.79 21.96 16.37
CA GLU A 8 15.87 21.07 15.68
C GLU A 8 16.68 20.25 14.70
N VAL A 9 17.07 19.05 15.10
CA VAL A 9 17.66 18.05 14.23
C VAL A 9 16.59 17.77 13.17
N LYS A 10 16.71 18.46 12.02
CA LYS A 10 15.86 18.26 10.84
C LYS A 10 16.05 16.82 10.38
N GLN A 11 15.25 15.91 10.95
CA GLN A 11 15.29 14.51 10.58
C GLN A 11 15.01 14.41 9.08
N PRO A 12 15.87 13.71 8.32
CA PRO A 12 15.70 13.59 6.88
C PRO A 12 14.36 12.92 6.56
N TRP A 13 13.71 13.32 5.45
CA TRP A 13 12.40 12.80 5.01
C TRP A 13 12.35 11.28 4.93
N ILE A 14 13.46 10.63 4.54
CA ILE A 14 13.60 9.17 4.48
C ILE A 14 14.99 8.80 5.03
N PRO A 15 15.09 7.82 5.96
CA PRO A 15 16.36 7.31 6.47
C PRO A 15 17.29 6.84 5.35
N LYS A 16 18.59 7.15 5.44
CA LYS A 16 19.59 6.81 4.40
C LYS A 16 19.57 5.32 3.99
N LYS A 17 19.33 4.42 4.95
CA LYS A 17 19.30 2.95 4.73
C LYS A 17 18.06 2.46 3.96
N GLU A 18 16.94 3.17 4.04
CA GLU A 18 15.69 2.81 3.35
C GLU A 18 15.56 3.52 1.99
N ARG A 19 16.26 4.64 1.83
CA ARG A 19 16.18 5.54 0.68
C ARG A 19 16.35 4.83 -0.67
N ILE A 20 17.32 3.93 -0.80
CA ILE A 20 17.58 3.19 -2.05
C ILE A 20 16.38 2.30 -2.41
N TRP A 21 15.81 1.59 -1.43
CA TRP A 21 14.65 0.71 -1.64
C TRP A 21 13.38 1.48 -1.94
N VAL A 22 13.18 2.63 -1.30
CA VAL A 22 12.02 3.49 -1.56
C VAL A 22 12.12 4.13 -2.94
N PHE A 23 13.25 4.78 -3.27
CA PHE A 23 13.43 5.38 -4.60
C PHE A 23 13.42 4.34 -5.72
N GLY A 24 14.06 3.19 -5.52
CA GLY A 24 14.00 2.08 -6.47
C GLY A 24 12.57 1.60 -6.69
N ALA A 25 11.79 1.40 -5.62
CA ALA A 25 10.39 1.01 -5.75
C ALA A 25 9.54 2.09 -6.43
N MET A 26 9.76 3.38 -6.15
CA MET A 26 9.06 4.47 -6.83
C MET A 26 9.41 4.51 -8.32
N ALA A 27 10.69 4.40 -8.69
CA ALA A 27 11.12 4.41 -10.08
C ALA A 27 10.53 3.23 -10.86
N VAL A 28 10.66 2.01 -10.33
CA VAL A 28 10.09 0.80 -10.95
C VAL A 28 8.57 0.92 -11.07
N SER A 29 7.89 1.37 -10.01
CA SER A 29 6.43 1.52 -10.03
C SER A 29 5.98 2.59 -11.02
N ALA A 30 6.68 3.72 -11.12
CA ALA A 30 6.38 4.78 -12.07
C ALA A 30 6.56 4.29 -13.52
N ILE A 31 7.69 3.63 -13.82
CA ILE A 31 7.93 3.04 -15.15
C ILE A 31 6.85 2.01 -15.49
N TYR A 32 6.51 1.14 -14.54
CA TYR A 32 5.48 0.13 -14.72
C TYR A 32 4.10 0.74 -14.99
N VAL A 33 3.70 1.75 -14.20
CA VAL A 33 2.42 2.46 -14.40
C VAL A 33 2.41 3.17 -15.75
N MET A 34 3.46 3.91 -16.10
CA MET A 34 3.54 4.62 -17.38
C MET A 34 3.44 3.65 -18.56
N TRP A 35 4.16 2.53 -18.52
CA TRP A 35 4.12 1.52 -19.56
C TRP A 35 2.72 0.89 -19.67
N GLN A 36 2.13 0.48 -18.54
CA GLN A 36 0.82 -0.16 -18.57
C GLN A 36 -0.30 0.79 -18.98
N LEU A 37 -0.29 2.04 -18.51
CA LEU A 37 -1.24 3.06 -18.97
C LEU A 37 -1.07 3.32 -20.46
N TRP A 38 0.16 3.47 -20.95
CA TRP A 38 0.42 3.62 -22.38
C TRP A 38 -0.18 2.47 -23.19
N SER A 39 0.07 1.23 -22.74
CA SER A 39 -0.50 0.02 -23.34
C SER A 39 -2.03 0.07 -23.38
N LEU A 40 -2.68 0.38 -22.25
CA LEU A 40 -4.13 0.47 -22.13
C LEU A 40 -4.74 1.54 -23.05
N PHE A 41 -4.14 2.73 -23.12
CA PHE A 41 -4.63 3.83 -23.96
C PHE A 41 -4.44 3.60 -25.46
N HIS A 42 -3.51 2.73 -25.87
CA HIS A 42 -3.30 2.35 -27.27
C HIS A 42 -4.16 1.15 -27.71
N LEU A 43 -4.92 0.55 -26.80
CA LEU A 43 -5.88 -0.47 -27.17
C LEU A 43 -7.10 0.16 -27.88
N PRO A 44 -7.55 -0.39 -29.02
CA PRO A 44 -8.78 0.07 -29.65
C PRO A 44 -9.95 -0.02 -28.67
N SER A 45 -10.81 1.00 -28.64
CA SER A 45 -11.96 1.06 -27.71
C SER A 45 -12.91 -0.12 -27.82
N SER A 46 -12.99 -0.76 -28.99
CA SER A 46 -13.74 -2.01 -29.21
C SER A 46 -13.24 -3.18 -28.36
N THR A 47 -12.00 -3.13 -27.87
CA THR A 47 -11.40 -4.19 -27.06
C THR A 47 -11.65 -4.03 -25.56
N TRP A 48 -12.08 -2.86 -25.10
CA TRP A 48 -12.26 -2.60 -23.67
C TRP A 48 -13.32 -3.50 -23.03
N HIS A 49 -14.34 -3.93 -23.78
CA HIS A 49 -15.42 -4.77 -23.26
C HIS A 49 -15.22 -6.27 -23.50
N ASN A 50 -14.04 -6.68 -23.96
CA ASN A 50 -13.77 -8.09 -24.19
C ASN A 50 -13.28 -8.80 -22.90
N ARG A 51 -13.39 -10.13 -22.89
CA ARG A 51 -12.98 -10.96 -21.76
C ARG A 51 -11.50 -10.82 -21.41
N ARG A 52 -10.64 -10.55 -22.39
CA ARG A 52 -9.19 -10.40 -22.18
C ARG A 52 -8.88 -9.12 -21.39
N PHE A 53 -9.54 -8.02 -21.71
CA PHE A 53 -9.42 -6.77 -20.98
C PHE A 53 -9.99 -6.93 -19.56
N GLU A 54 -11.10 -7.68 -19.43
CA GLU A 54 -11.67 -8.01 -18.14
C GLU A 54 -10.69 -8.76 -17.22
N HIS A 55 -10.03 -9.79 -17.75
CA HIS A 55 -8.96 -10.49 -17.03
C HIS A 55 -7.82 -9.56 -16.65
N THR A 56 -7.43 -8.64 -17.54
CA THR A 56 -6.32 -7.71 -17.30
C THR A 56 -6.57 -6.83 -16.07
N PHE A 57 -7.73 -6.19 -15.96
CA PHE A 57 -8.00 -5.35 -14.79
C PHE A 57 -8.23 -6.17 -13.52
N LYS A 58 -8.82 -7.37 -13.62
CA LYS A 58 -8.94 -8.31 -12.49
C LYS A 58 -7.58 -8.76 -11.97
N ASP A 59 -6.61 -8.99 -12.86
CA ASP A 59 -5.24 -9.37 -12.49
C ASP A 59 -4.52 -8.25 -11.75
N TYR A 60 -4.69 -6.98 -12.17
CA TYR A 60 -4.18 -5.84 -11.41
C TYR A 60 -4.75 -5.79 -9.99
N GLY A 61 -6.06 -6.00 -9.85
CA GLY A 61 -6.74 -6.04 -8.54
C GLY A 61 -6.27 -7.21 -7.67
N SER A 62 -6.09 -8.40 -8.26
CA SER A 62 -5.59 -9.59 -7.57
C SER A 62 -4.15 -9.39 -7.08
N ASN A 63 -3.27 -8.88 -7.94
CA ASN A 63 -1.88 -8.58 -7.59
C ASN A 63 -1.80 -7.49 -6.51
N ALA A 64 -2.65 -6.46 -6.59
CA ALA A 64 -2.78 -5.44 -5.55
C ALA A 64 -3.17 -6.04 -4.20
N ARG A 65 -4.10 -7.01 -4.19
CA ARG A 65 -4.53 -7.74 -2.98
C ARG A 65 -3.37 -8.47 -2.32
N ILE A 66 -2.59 -9.21 -3.10
CA ILE A 66 -1.41 -9.94 -2.60
C ILE A 66 -0.42 -8.94 -1.97
N ALA A 67 -0.10 -7.87 -2.68
CA ALA A 67 0.81 -6.83 -2.18
C ALA A 67 0.29 -6.18 -0.89
N LEU A 68 -1.01 -5.86 -0.83
CA LEU A 68 -1.64 -5.29 0.36
C LEU A 68 -1.64 -6.24 1.56
N PHE A 69 -1.82 -7.54 1.36
CA PHE A 69 -1.69 -8.50 2.46
C PHE A 69 -0.29 -8.50 3.06
N VAL A 70 0.74 -8.38 2.24
CA VAL A 70 2.13 -8.25 2.75
C VAL A 70 2.30 -6.93 3.53
N VAL A 71 1.71 -5.84 3.04
CA VAL A 71 1.72 -4.53 3.74
C VAL A 71 1.01 -4.61 5.09
N LEU A 72 -0.16 -5.25 5.15
CA LEU A 72 -0.98 -5.44 6.34
C LEU A 72 -0.36 -6.43 7.35
N ALA A 73 0.38 -7.43 6.86
CA ALA A 73 1.10 -8.36 7.71
C ALA A 73 2.02 -7.63 8.69
N ASN A 74 2.55 -6.45 8.34
CA ASN A 74 3.33 -5.62 9.25
C ASN A 74 2.55 -5.30 10.54
N TYR A 75 1.29 -4.91 10.39
CA TYR A 75 0.42 -4.56 11.51
C TYR A 75 0.02 -5.80 12.31
N VAL A 76 -0.42 -6.86 11.61
CA VAL A 76 -0.88 -8.11 12.23
C VAL A 76 0.27 -8.76 13.02
N LEU A 77 1.46 -8.88 12.44
CA LEU A 77 2.63 -9.44 13.12
C LEU A 77 3.04 -8.59 14.33
N ALA A 78 3.01 -7.27 14.21
CA ALA A 78 3.31 -6.37 15.32
C ALA A 78 2.27 -6.50 16.46
N PHE A 79 1.01 -6.74 16.14
CA PHE A 79 -0.05 -7.00 17.11
C PHE A 79 0.14 -8.36 17.79
N LEU A 80 0.36 -9.42 17.03
CA LEU A 80 0.58 -10.78 17.55
C LEU A 80 1.76 -10.83 18.52
N ILE A 81 2.91 -10.25 18.16
CA ILE A 81 4.13 -10.28 19.00
C ILE A 81 3.93 -9.58 20.35
N LYS A 82 3.01 -8.60 20.44
CA LYS A 82 2.70 -7.89 21.69
C LYS A 82 1.83 -8.70 22.66
N GLN A 83 1.18 -9.77 22.21
CA GLN A 83 0.34 -10.60 23.07
C GLN A 83 1.17 -11.33 24.13
N ARG A 84 0.61 -11.58 25.33
CA ARG A 84 1.33 -12.20 26.46
C ARG A 84 1.48 -13.73 26.33
N ILE A 85 0.94 -14.34 25.28
CA ILE A 85 0.81 -15.80 25.10
C ILE A 85 2.10 -16.55 24.72
N TRP A 86 3.23 -15.85 24.53
CA TRP A 86 4.44 -16.45 23.95
C TRP A 86 5.31 -17.29 24.90
N GLY A 87 4.92 -17.47 26.16
CA GLY A 87 5.74 -18.16 27.17
C GLY A 87 6.21 -19.55 26.75
N ARG A 88 5.30 -20.41 26.25
CA ARG A 88 5.63 -21.77 25.78
C ARG A 88 6.08 -21.84 24.31
N LEU A 89 5.93 -20.75 23.56
CA LEU A 89 6.16 -20.69 22.11
C LEU A 89 7.30 -19.73 21.75
N ALA A 90 8.32 -19.65 22.62
CA ALA A 90 9.43 -18.70 22.48
C ALA A 90 10.17 -18.83 21.13
N HIS A 91 10.32 -20.05 20.60
CA HIS A 91 10.91 -20.29 19.28
C HIS A 91 10.05 -19.70 18.14
N LEU A 92 8.73 -19.88 18.18
CA LEU A 92 7.82 -19.29 17.21
C LEU A 92 7.84 -17.75 17.30
N LYS A 93 7.88 -17.20 18.52
CA LYS A 93 8.02 -15.73 18.71
C LYS A 93 9.29 -15.21 18.05
N LYS A 94 10.42 -15.91 18.20
CA LYS A 94 11.69 -15.52 17.58
C LYS A 94 11.57 -15.50 16.05
N GLY A 95 10.94 -16.52 15.46
CA GLY A 95 10.63 -16.57 14.03
C GLY A 95 9.75 -15.39 13.57
N LEU A 96 8.67 -15.10 14.29
CA LEU A 96 7.78 -13.98 13.98
C LEU A 96 8.49 -12.62 14.11
N VAL A 97 9.39 -12.44 15.08
CA VAL A 97 10.17 -11.21 15.24
C VAL A 97 11.14 -11.01 14.07
N VAL A 98 11.74 -12.10 13.57
CA VAL A 98 12.58 -12.06 12.36
C VAL A 98 11.72 -11.69 11.15
N LEU A 99 10.58 -12.34 10.96
CA LEU A 99 9.64 -12.04 9.88
C LEU A 99 9.15 -10.58 9.94
N LEU A 100 8.78 -10.08 11.12
CA LEU A 100 8.38 -8.69 11.32
C LEU A 100 9.48 -7.71 10.90
N ARG A 101 10.76 -8.06 11.12
CA ARG A 101 11.90 -7.23 10.69
C ARG A 101 11.96 -7.11 9.17
N TYR A 102 11.76 -8.22 8.45
CA TYR A 102 11.72 -8.23 6.98
C TYR A 102 10.51 -7.47 6.46
N VAL A 103 9.32 -7.76 6.97
CA VAL A 103 8.08 -7.10 6.56
C VAL A 103 8.16 -5.60 6.82
N LYS A 104 8.68 -5.15 7.97
CA LYS A 104 8.90 -3.73 8.25
C LYS A 104 9.85 -3.06 7.26
N LYS A 105 10.95 -3.74 6.92
CA LYS A 105 11.96 -3.21 5.99
C LYS A 105 11.39 -2.96 4.60
N TYR A 106 10.56 -3.87 4.11
CA TYR A 106 10.00 -3.80 2.74
C TYR A 106 8.60 -3.19 2.67
N HIS A 107 7.93 -2.94 3.81
CA HIS A 107 6.57 -2.41 3.86
C HIS A 107 6.36 -1.19 2.99
N THR A 108 7.26 -0.18 3.06
CA THR A 108 7.12 1.04 2.25
C THR A 108 7.25 0.74 0.75
N SER A 109 8.26 -0.04 0.35
CA SER A 109 8.48 -0.40 -1.07
C SER A 109 7.31 -1.21 -1.65
N ILE A 110 6.79 -2.17 -0.89
CA ILE A 110 5.64 -2.99 -1.31
C ILE A 110 4.36 -2.16 -1.31
N ALA A 111 4.18 -1.23 -0.38
CA ALA A 111 3.04 -0.31 -0.38
C ALA A 111 3.03 0.57 -1.64
N ILE A 112 4.19 1.07 -2.08
CA ILE A 112 4.30 1.84 -3.33
C ILE A 112 3.87 0.98 -4.53
N LEU A 113 4.34 -0.27 -4.61
CA LEU A 113 3.95 -1.19 -5.67
C LEU A 113 2.44 -1.52 -5.63
N ALA A 114 1.88 -1.71 -4.43
CA ALA A 114 0.45 -1.94 -4.26
C ALA A 114 -0.36 -0.74 -4.78
N ILE A 115 0.04 0.48 -4.45
CA ILE A 115 -0.62 1.71 -4.95
C ILE A 115 -0.57 1.76 -6.48
N ALA A 116 0.57 1.44 -7.09
CA ALA A 116 0.68 1.38 -8.55
C ALA A 116 -0.31 0.40 -9.18
N LEU A 117 -0.43 -0.81 -8.62
CA LEU A 117 -1.39 -1.81 -9.08
C LEU A 117 -2.85 -1.37 -8.86
N ILE A 118 -3.15 -0.71 -7.74
CA ILE A 118 -4.48 -0.15 -7.46
C ILE A 118 -4.84 0.94 -8.47
N VAL A 119 -3.89 1.83 -8.81
CA VAL A 119 -4.10 2.88 -9.82
C VAL A 119 -4.41 2.24 -11.18
N LEU A 120 -3.62 1.25 -11.61
CA LEU A 120 -3.86 0.54 -12.87
C LEU A 120 -5.21 -0.19 -12.88
N HIS A 121 -5.54 -0.89 -11.80
CA HIS A 121 -6.83 -1.54 -11.63
C HIS A 121 -7.98 -0.52 -11.75
N THR A 122 -7.88 0.61 -11.05
CA THR A 122 -8.88 1.67 -11.05
C THR A 122 -9.09 2.23 -12.46
N VAL A 123 -8.00 2.63 -13.15
CA VAL A 123 -8.09 3.18 -14.50
C VAL A 123 -8.72 2.17 -15.46
N ALA A 124 -8.28 0.91 -15.40
CA ALA A 124 -8.80 -0.12 -16.29
C ALA A 124 -10.30 -0.43 -16.01
N VAL A 125 -10.76 -0.40 -14.76
CA VAL A 125 -12.19 -0.53 -14.43
C VAL A 125 -13.01 0.64 -14.99
N PHE A 126 -12.51 1.87 -14.89
CA PHE A 126 -13.19 3.03 -15.50
C PHE A 126 -13.26 2.92 -17.03
N MET A 127 -12.20 2.42 -17.68
CA MET A 127 -12.19 2.16 -19.12
C MET A 127 -13.13 1.03 -19.54
N TYR A 128 -13.26 -0.03 -18.72
CA TYR A 128 -14.21 -1.13 -18.96
C TYR A 128 -15.67 -0.67 -18.87
N GLY A 129 -15.95 0.38 -18.08
CA GLY A 129 -17.29 0.89 -17.82
C GLY A 129 -17.65 0.73 -16.35
N PHE A 130 -17.53 1.82 -15.59
CA PHE A 130 -17.87 1.86 -14.17
C PHE A 130 -19.37 1.65 -13.94
N LYS A 131 -19.74 0.67 -13.12
CA LYS A 131 -21.14 0.41 -12.74
C LYS A 131 -21.41 0.93 -11.34
N TRP A 132 -22.60 1.47 -11.12
CA TRP A 132 -23.04 1.96 -9.80
C TRP A 132 -23.58 0.83 -8.92
N ASP A 133 -22.78 -0.23 -8.75
CA ASP A 133 -23.07 -1.33 -7.84
C ASP A 133 -22.26 -1.21 -6.55
N PHE A 134 -22.65 -1.97 -5.53
CA PHE A 134 -21.98 -1.94 -4.24
C PHE A 134 -20.48 -2.29 -4.33
N ASN A 135 -20.11 -3.19 -5.24
CA ASN A 135 -18.73 -3.60 -5.43
C ASN A 135 -17.86 -2.41 -5.88
N ASN A 136 -18.25 -1.74 -6.96
CA ASN A 136 -17.51 -0.59 -7.49
C ASN A 136 -17.56 0.63 -6.56
N ILE A 137 -18.68 0.87 -5.88
CA ILE A 137 -18.80 1.96 -4.90
C ILE A 137 -17.85 1.71 -3.70
N SER A 138 -17.80 0.49 -3.18
CA SER A 138 -16.89 0.15 -2.08
C SER A 138 -15.41 0.29 -2.49
N GLY A 139 -15.07 -0.09 -3.72
CA GLY A 139 -13.74 0.12 -4.30
C GLY A 139 -13.39 1.61 -4.46
N LEU A 140 -14.34 2.43 -4.93
CA LEU A 140 -14.16 3.88 -5.05
C LEU A 140 -13.94 4.54 -3.68
N LEU A 141 -14.73 4.15 -2.67
CA LEU A 141 -14.53 4.63 -1.30
C LEU A 141 -13.15 4.22 -0.75
N ALA A 142 -12.72 2.97 -1.01
CA ALA A 142 -11.38 2.52 -0.65
C ALA A 142 -10.30 3.40 -1.32
N LEU A 143 -10.44 3.70 -2.61
CA LEU A 143 -9.52 4.59 -3.33
C LEU A 143 -9.45 5.99 -2.71
N VAL A 144 -10.59 6.59 -2.37
CA VAL A 144 -10.63 7.92 -1.73
C VAL A 144 -9.90 7.91 -0.39
N VAL A 145 -10.11 6.87 0.43
CA VAL A 145 -9.45 6.71 1.74
C VAL A 145 -7.95 6.38 1.58
N LEU A 146 -7.54 5.78 0.46
CA LEU A 146 -6.14 5.50 0.14
C LEU A 146 -5.34 6.77 -0.11
N LEU A 147 -5.89 7.79 -0.76
CA LEU A 147 -5.17 9.03 -1.14
C LEU A 147 -4.35 9.69 -0.02
N PRO A 148 -4.86 9.86 1.22
CA PRO A 148 -4.06 10.42 2.31
C PRO A 148 -3.03 9.45 2.91
N VAL A 149 -3.08 8.14 2.62
CA VAL A 149 -2.20 7.12 3.22
C VAL A 149 -0.73 7.28 2.81
N PRO A 150 -0.38 7.48 1.52
CA PRO A 150 1.01 7.74 1.10
C PRO A 150 1.57 9.03 1.70
N ILE A 151 0.75 10.10 1.71
CA ILE A 151 1.11 11.42 2.22
C ILE A 151 1.46 11.32 3.71
N SER A 152 0.54 10.78 4.52
CA SER A 152 0.77 10.53 5.94
C SER A 152 1.88 9.51 6.20
N GLY A 153 2.12 8.59 5.27
CA GLY A 153 3.22 7.63 5.29
C GLY A 153 4.60 8.29 5.20
N MET A 154 4.76 9.33 4.36
CA MET A 154 6.00 10.13 4.31
C MET A 154 6.19 10.93 5.60
N PHE A 155 5.13 11.54 6.12
CA PHE A 155 5.20 12.31 7.38
C PHE A 155 5.41 11.43 8.62
N ARG A 156 5.18 10.12 8.53
CA ARG A 156 5.52 9.15 9.58
C ARG A 156 7.00 9.21 9.96
N TYR A 157 7.90 9.44 9.01
CA TYR A 157 9.34 9.55 9.28
C TYR A 157 9.68 10.73 10.20
N ARG A 158 8.84 11.77 10.23
CA ARG A 158 8.94 12.92 11.14
C ARG A 158 8.12 12.80 12.42
N ARG A 159 7.48 11.65 12.66
CA ARG A 159 6.55 11.38 13.78
C ARG A 159 5.31 12.29 13.85
N LEU A 160 5.04 13.12 12.85
CA LEU A 160 3.95 14.09 12.86
C LEU A 160 2.58 13.40 12.70
N ASP A 161 2.46 12.47 11.75
CA ASP A 161 1.14 11.95 11.32
C ASP A 161 0.93 10.45 11.52
N LYS A 162 1.63 9.86 12.51
CA LYS A 162 1.54 8.41 12.78
C LYS A 162 0.11 7.94 13.06
N LYS A 163 -0.71 8.73 13.76
CA LYS A 163 -2.10 8.37 14.08
C LYS A 163 -2.99 8.37 12.83
N TRP A 164 -2.82 9.37 11.96
CA TRP A 164 -3.56 9.49 10.70
C TRP A 164 -3.24 8.35 9.75
N HIS A 165 -1.95 8.04 9.55
CA HIS A 165 -1.55 6.91 8.71
C HIS A 165 -2.17 5.58 9.17
N MET A 166 -2.25 5.35 10.48
CA MET A 166 -2.86 4.13 11.02
C MET A 166 -4.38 4.12 10.87
N ARG A 167 -5.06 5.23 11.11
CA ARG A 167 -6.52 5.34 10.99
C ARG A 167 -6.97 5.21 9.52
N CYS A 168 -6.36 5.97 8.63
CA CYS A 168 -6.63 5.91 7.18
C CYS A 168 -6.22 4.55 6.61
N GLY A 169 -5.06 4.01 7.00
CA GLY A 169 -4.62 2.70 6.56
C GLY A 169 -5.56 1.57 7.01
N LEU A 170 -6.09 1.63 8.23
CA LEU A 170 -7.07 0.65 8.73
C LEU A 170 -8.42 0.80 8.02
N ALA A 171 -8.93 2.03 7.89
CA ALA A 171 -10.17 2.30 7.16
C ALA A 171 -10.08 1.82 5.70
N PHE A 172 -8.97 2.13 5.04
CA PHE A 172 -8.64 1.62 3.71
C PHE A 172 -8.64 0.08 3.69
N ALA A 173 -7.97 -0.57 4.64
CA ALA A 173 -7.90 -2.03 4.69
C ALA A 173 -9.28 -2.68 4.80
N VAL A 174 -10.16 -2.14 5.65
CA VAL A 174 -11.53 -2.65 5.80
C VAL A 174 -12.33 -2.48 4.51
N LEU A 175 -12.34 -1.27 3.93
CA LEU A 175 -13.06 -1.01 2.67
C LEU A 175 -12.50 -1.86 1.52
N PHE A 176 -11.18 -2.00 1.44
CA PHE A 176 -10.50 -2.83 0.46
C PHE A 176 -10.89 -4.32 0.61
N LEU A 177 -10.96 -4.84 1.84
CA LEU A 177 -11.39 -6.22 2.07
C LEU A 177 -12.84 -6.44 1.65
N ILE A 178 -13.73 -5.49 1.96
CA ILE A 178 -15.12 -5.53 1.51
C ILE A 178 -15.18 -5.58 -0.02
N HIS A 179 -14.47 -4.68 -0.70
CA HIS A 179 -14.41 -4.65 -2.17
C HIS A 179 -13.79 -5.92 -2.78
N ALA A 180 -12.77 -6.50 -2.14
CA ALA A 180 -12.03 -7.62 -2.68
C ALA A 180 -12.77 -8.98 -2.59
N PHE A 181 -13.70 -9.12 -1.65
CA PHE A 181 -14.38 -10.38 -1.33
C PHE A 181 -15.90 -10.37 -1.56
N LEU A 182 -16.44 -9.29 -2.13
CA LEU A 182 -17.80 -9.20 -2.66
C LEU A 182 -17.79 -9.27 -4.19
#